data_AF-A0A7V9ZH30-F1
#
_entry.id   AF-A0A7V9ZH30-F1
#
_cell.length_a   1.000
_cell.length_b   1.000
_cell.length_c   1.000
_cell.angle_alpha   90.00
_cell.angle_beta   90.00
_cell.angle_gamma   90.00
#
_symmetry.space_group_name_H-M   'P 1'
#
loop_
_entity.id
_entity.type
_entity.pdbx_description
1 polymer ?
#
loop_
_entity_poly.entity_id
_entity_poly.type
_entity_poly.pdbx_seq_one_letter_code
_entity_poly.pdbx_strand_id
1 'polypeptide(L)'
;MFEHFRQFWTKMFKPVAHLLIRLGVSPDTVTFVGTVGVVLGALIFFPRGQLWVGVLVITAFVFSDLIDGYMARTMGTSSRWGSFLDSTLDRLGDAAIFAGLAIWFFEGGDDR
;
A
#
# COMPACT_ATOMS: atom_id res chain seq x y z
N MET A 1 20.22 2.39 9.32
CA MET A 1 19.15 1.60 9.96
C MET A 1 18.03 1.27 8.97
N PHE A 2 17.38 2.27 8.33
CA PHE A 2 16.28 2.06 7.37
C PHE A 2 16.64 1.18 6.15
N GLU A 3 17.87 1.29 5.65
CA GLU A 3 18.29 0.53 4.47
C GLU A 3 18.41 -0.98 4.74
N HIS A 4 18.80 -1.36 5.96
CA HIS A 4 18.87 -2.75 6.39
C HIS A 4 17.47 -3.35 6.56
N PHE A 5 16.54 -2.56 7.10
CA PHE A 5 15.13 -2.93 7.20
C PHE A 5 14.51 -3.14 5.82
N ARG A 6 14.71 -2.20 4.89
CA ARG A 6 14.23 -2.32 3.51
C ARG A 6 14.79 -3.57 2.82
N GLN A 7 16.09 -3.83 2.97
CA GLN A 7 16.72 -5.03 2.41
C GLN A 7 16.15 -6.32 3.01
N PHE A 8 15.90 -6.35 4.32
CA PHE A 8 15.27 -7.49 5.00
C PHE A 8 13.89 -7.81 4.42
N TRP A 9 12.99 -6.82 4.36
CA TRP A 9 11.64 -7.02 3.82
C TRP A 9 11.65 -7.34 2.33
N THR A 10 12.52 -6.71 1.55
CA THR A 10 12.69 -7.04 0.13
C THR A 10 13.09 -8.50 -0.05
N LYS A 11 14.01 -9.04 0.76
CA LYS A 11 14.38 -10.46 0.72
C LYS A 11 13.21 -11.37 1.09
N MET A 12 12.43 -10.98 2.09
CA MET A 12 11.26 -11.74 2.56
C MET A 12 10.17 -11.81 1.50
N PHE A 13 9.91 -10.72 0.77
CA PHE A 13 8.88 -10.65 -0.27
C PHE A 13 9.34 -11.06 -1.67
N LYS A 14 10.65 -11.25 -1.88
CA LYS A 14 11.24 -11.76 -3.12
C LYS A 14 10.51 -12.98 -3.73
N PRO A 15 10.15 -14.05 -2.98
CA PRO A 15 9.43 -15.19 -3.56
C PRO A 15 8.05 -14.80 -4.11
N VAL A 16 7.33 -13.91 -3.41
CA VAL A 16 6.02 -13.39 -3.85
C VAL A 16 6.20 -12.57 -5.13
N ALA A 17 7.17 -11.68 -5.15
CA ALA A 17 7.46 -10.86 -6.33
C ALA A 17 7.83 -11.72 -7.56
N HIS A 18 8.65 -12.76 -7.38
CA HIS A 18 8.99 -13.69 -8.46
C HIS A 18 7.78 -14.50 -8.95
N LEU A 19 6.88 -14.89 -8.05
CA LEU A 19 5.63 -15.56 -8.44
C LEU A 19 4.77 -14.63 -9.29
N LEU A 20 4.58 -13.37 -8.89
CA LEU A 20 3.80 -12.39 -9.65
C LEU A 20 4.40 -12.12 -11.03
N ILE A 21 5.73 -11.99 -11.12
CA ILE A 21 6.44 -11.86 -12.41
C ILE A 21 6.17 -13.09 -13.30
N ARG A 22 6.24 -14.30 -12.75
CA ARG A 22 5.95 -15.54 -13.51
C ARG A 22 4.50 -15.63 -13.98
N LEU A 23 3.57 -15.05 -13.22
CA LEU A 23 2.16 -14.95 -13.57
C LEU A 23 1.88 -13.81 -14.57
N GLY A 24 2.89 -13.05 -15.00
CA GLY A 24 2.75 -11.96 -15.96
C GLY A 24 2.10 -10.70 -15.39
N VAL A 25 2.04 -10.57 -14.05
CA VAL A 25 1.48 -9.39 -13.39
C VAL A 25 2.45 -8.21 -13.56
N SER A 26 1.94 -7.05 -13.98
CA SER A 26 2.75 -5.83 -14.10
C SER A 26 2.98 -5.17 -12.73
N PRO A 27 4.12 -4.48 -12.52
CA PRO A 27 4.35 -3.70 -11.31
C PRO A 27 3.23 -2.69 -11.03
N ASP A 28 2.78 -1.96 -12.05
CA ASP A 28 1.69 -0.98 -11.94
C ASP A 28 0.38 -1.59 -11.42
N THR A 29 0.11 -2.86 -11.74
CA THR A 29 -1.07 -3.57 -11.21
C THR A 29 -0.95 -3.79 -9.71
N VAL A 30 0.24 -4.13 -9.23
CA VAL A 30 0.51 -4.35 -7.80
C VAL A 30 0.36 -3.04 -7.03
N THR A 31 0.91 -1.94 -7.55
CA THR A 31 0.75 -0.59 -6.98
C THR A 31 -0.74 -0.23 -6.89
N PHE A 32 -1.48 -0.38 -8.00
CA PHE A 32 -2.90 -0.03 -8.03
C PHE A 32 -3.73 -0.83 -7.02
N VAL A 33 -3.52 -2.14 -6.93
CA VAL A 33 -4.22 -3.00 -5.96
C VAL A 33 -3.84 -2.63 -4.53
N GLY A 34 -2.56 -2.33 -4.29
CA GLY A 34 -2.05 -1.81 -3.03
C GLY A 34 -2.81 -0.57 -2.58
N THR A 35 -2.85 0.45 -3.42
CA THR A 35 -3.54 1.71 -3.13
C THR A 35 -5.03 1.51 -2.92
N VAL A 36 -5.70 0.72 -3.75
CA VAL A 36 -7.13 0.41 -3.56
C VAL A 36 -7.36 -0.27 -2.19
N GLY A 37 -6.49 -1.20 -1.79
CA GLY A 37 -6.55 -1.84 -0.49
C GLY A 37 -6.37 -0.86 0.67
N VAL A 38 -5.43 0.09 0.56
CA VAL A 38 -5.24 1.17 1.55
C VAL A 38 -6.47 2.07 1.64
N VAL A 39 -6.98 2.55 0.50
CA VAL A 39 -8.13 3.46 0.44
C VAL A 39 -9.38 2.79 1.00
N LEU A 40 -9.68 1.56 0.56
CA LEU A 40 -10.82 0.80 1.06
C LEU A 40 -10.65 0.46 2.54
N GLY A 41 -9.45 0.06 2.97
CA GLY A 41 -9.15 -0.22 4.36
C GLY A 41 -9.43 0.99 5.26
N ALA A 42 -8.91 2.16 4.90
CA ALA A 42 -9.14 3.39 5.64
C ALA A 42 -10.62 3.80 5.66
N LEU A 43 -11.25 3.91 4.49
CA LEU A 43 -12.60 4.46 4.37
C LEU A 43 -13.71 3.48 4.81
N ILE A 44 -13.43 2.18 4.89
CA ILE A 44 -14.39 1.20 5.41
C ILE A 44 -14.22 1.04 6.93
N PHE A 45 -13.00 0.80 7.41
CA PHE A 45 -12.81 0.39 8.80
C PHE A 45 -12.75 1.56 9.77
N PHE A 46 -12.14 2.70 9.40
CA PHE A 46 -12.00 3.82 10.32
C PHE A 46 -13.34 4.47 10.69
N PRO A 47 -14.22 4.85 9.75
CA PRO A 47 -15.53 5.42 10.11
C PRO A 47 -16.37 4.49 11.01
N ARG A 48 -16.19 3.17 10.89
CA ARG A 48 -16.88 2.17 11.73
C ARG A 48 -16.27 1.98 13.12
N GLY A 49 -15.19 2.69 13.45
CA GLY A 49 -14.43 2.52 14.69
C GLY A 49 -13.60 1.24 14.77
N GLN A 50 -13.46 0.50 13.69
CA GLN A 50 -12.64 -0.71 13.63
C GLN A 50 -11.17 -0.36 13.36
N LEU A 51 -10.60 0.55 14.17
CA LEU A 51 -9.29 1.16 13.92
C LEU A 51 -8.17 0.12 13.79
N TRP A 52 -8.13 -0.87 14.69
CA TRP A 52 -7.12 -1.93 14.66
C TRP A 52 -7.20 -2.78 13.39
N VAL A 53 -8.41 -3.13 12.94
CA VAL A 53 -8.60 -3.88 11.70
C VAL A 53 -8.17 -3.03 10.50
N GLY A 54 -8.56 -1.76 10.47
CA GLY A 54 -8.13 -0.82 9.44
C GLY A 54 -6.62 -0.69 9.36
N VAL A 55 -5.94 -0.53 10.50
CA VAL A 55 -4.47 -0.46 10.57
C VAL A 55 -3.82 -1.74 10.04
N LEU A 56 -4.31 -2.92 10.42
CA LEU A 56 -3.76 -4.19 9.93
C LEU A 56 -3.95 -4.36 8.42
N VAL A 57 -5.12 -3.99 7.89
CA VAL A 57 -5.42 -4.05 6.46
C VAL A 57 -4.52 -3.08 5.69
N ILE A 58 -4.49 -1.81 6.09
CA ILE A 58 -3.62 -0.79 5.46
C ILE A 58 -2.16 -1.24 5.48
N THR A 59 -1.66 -1.70 6.63
CA THR A 59 -0.28 -2.17 6.77
C THR A 59 0.04 -3.33 5.83
N ALA A 60 -0.89 -4.28 5.68
CA ALA A 60 -0.71 -5.40 4.76
C ALA A 60 -0.59 -4.91 3.31
N PHE A 61 -1.39 -3.93 2.91
CA PHE A 61 -1.37 -3.39 1.55
C PHE A 61 -0.18 -2.45 1.28
N VAL A 62 0.31 -1.66 2.24
CA VAL A 62 1.51 -0.81 2.06
C VAL A 62 2.78 -1.61 1.68
N PHE A 63 2.83 -2.90 2.02
CA PHE A 63 3.94 -3.75 1.55
C PHE A 63 3.92 -4.01 0.03
N SER A 64 2.85 -3.66 -0.69
CA SER A 64 2.81 -3.70 -2.17
C SER A 64 3.96 -2.91 -2.79
N ASP A 65 4.34 -1.78 -2.20
CA ASP A 65 5.34 -0.85 -2.78
C ASP A 65 6.76 -1.42 -2.69
N LEU A 66 6.99 -2.34 -1.73
CA LEU A 66 8.23 -3.11 -1.70
C LEU A 66 8.26 -4.16 -2.80
N ILE A 67 7.10 -4.74 -3.12
CA ILE A 67 6.94 -5.78 -4.12
C ILE A 67 7.03 -5.18 -5.52
N ASP A 68 6.24 -4.16 -5.85
CA ASP A 68 6.23 -3.52 -7.16
C ASP A 68 7.58 -2.89 -7.52
N GLY A 69 8.26 -2.24 -6.57
CA GLY A 69 9.55 -1.63 -6.80
C GLY A 69 10.61 -2.69 -7.04
N TYR A 70 10.52 -3.84 -6.37
CA TYR A 70 11.37 -4.98 -6.67
C TYR A 70 11.06 -5.56 -8.05
N MET A 71 9.77 -5.70 -8.42
CA MET A 71 9.35 -6.20 -9.73
C MET A 71 9.83 -5.28 -10.86
N ALA A 72 9.62 -3.97 -10.76
CA ALA A 72 10.04 -2.98 -11.74
C ALA A 72 11.56 -2.98 -11.96
N ARG A 73 12.34 -3.12 -10.88
CA ARG A 73 13.81 -3.25 -10.96
C ARG A 73 14.23 -4.56 -11.63
N THR A 74 13.54 -5.66 -11.31
CA THR A 74 13.87 -6.99 -11.85
C THR A 74 13.50 -7.11 -13.33
N MET A 75 12.36 -6.53 -13.73
CA MET A 75 11.86 -6.56 -15.11
C MET A 75 12.47 -5.46 -16.00
N GLY A 76 13.23 -4.52 -15.43
CA GLY A 76 13.78 -3.37 -16.17
C GLY A 76 12.72 -2.39 -16.67
N THR A 77 11.52 -2.40 -16.08
CA THR A 77 10.36 -1.59 -16.51
C THR A 77 10.21 -0.27 -15.76
N SER A 78 11.25 0.16 -15.03
CA SER A 78 11.24 1.46 -14.35
C SER A 78 11.07 2.59 -15.37
N SER A 79 9.98 3.37 -15.25
CA SER A 79 9.67 4.47 -16.16
C SER A 79 9.30 5.75 -15.40
N ARG A 80 9.43 6.92 -16.05
CA ARG A 80 8.97 8.20 -15.48
C ARG A 80 7.47 8.20 -15.20
N TRP A 81 6.69 7.55 -16.07
CA TRP A 81 5.24 7.41 -15.88
C TRP A 81 4.91 6.56 -14.66
N GLY A 82 5.54 5.39 -14.51
CA GLY A 82 5.35 4.53 -13.35
C GLY A 82 5.69 5.25 -12.04
N SER A 83 6.81 5.98 -12.01
CA SER A 83 7.18 6.79 -10.83
C SER A 83 6.19 7.93 -10.54
N PHE A 84 5.60 8.54 -11.57
CA PHE A 84 4.53 9.51 -11.38
C PHE A 84 3.28 8.86 -10.78
N LEU A 85 2.83 7.74 -11.37
CA LEU A 85 1.65 7.00 -10.92
C LEU A 85 1.79 6.54 -9.47
N ASP A 86 2.89 5.85 -9.14
CA ASP A 86 3.27 5.41 -7.80
C ASP A 86 3.15 6.56 -6.80
N SER A 87 3.86 7.66 -7.09
CA SER A 87 3.80 8.83 -6.22
C SER A 87 2.39 9.38 -6.10
N THR A 88 1.58 9.46 -7.16
CA THR A 88 0.21 10.03 -7.09
C THR A 88 -0.71 9.14 -6.26
N LEU A 89 -0.59 7.83 -6.42
CA LEU A 89 -1.36 6.85 -5.69
C LEU A 89 -1.02 6.86 -4.19
N ASP A 90 0.25 7.06 -3.82
CA ASP A 90 0.65 7.25 -2.42
C ASP A 90 -0.12 8.40 -1.75
N ARG A 91 -0.21 9.56 -2.43
CA ARG A 91 -0.97 10.72 -1.89
C ARG A 91 -2.44 10.39 -1.71
N LEU A 92 -3.03 9.59 -2.60
CA LEU A 92 -4.43 9.17 -2.47
C LEU A 92 -4.63 8.23 -1.28
N GLY A 93 -3.68 7.30 -1.06
CA GLY A 93 -3.66 6.45 0.12
C GLY A 93 -3.57 7.27 1.41
N ASP A 94 -2.61 8.19 1.49
CA ASP A 94 -2.45 9.08 2.64
C ASP A 94 -3.71 9.92 2.90
N ALA A 95 -4.26 10.53 1.85
CA ALA A 95 -5.48 11.31 1.95
C ALA A 95 -6.67 10.48 2.47
N ALA A 96 -6.80 9.23 2.03
CA ALA A 96 -7.86 8.33 2.50
C ALA A 96 -7.69 7.94 3.97
N ILE A 97 -6.45 7.69 4.42
CA ILE A 97 -6.13 7.42 5.84
C ILE A 97 -6.56 8.61 6.70
N PHE A 98 -6.11 9.82 6.36
CA PHE A 98 -6.47 11.02 7.11
C PHE A 98 -7.97 11.32 7.06
N ALA A 99 -8.61 11.16 5.91
CA ALA A 99 -10.05 11.35 5.77
C ALA A 99 -10.85 10.34 6.60
N GLY A 100 -10.48 9.06 6.58
CA GLY A 100 -11.15 8.01 7.37
C GLY A 100 -11.07 8.27 8.87
N LEU A 101 -9.90 8.71 9.37
CA LEU A 101 -9.73 9.10 10.76
C LEU A 101 -10.52 10.37 11.10
N ALA A 102 -10.49 11.37 10.23
CA ALA A 102 -11.24 12.61 10.43
C ALA A 102 -12.75 12.35 10.51
N ILE A 103 -13.30 11.49 9.65
CA ILE A 103 -14.70 11.06 9.70
C ILE A 103 -15.00 10.37 11.03
N TRP A 104 -14.15 9.43 11.46
CA TRP A 104 -14.35 8.71 12.72
C TRP A 104 -14.42 9.65 13.93
N PHE A 105 -13.46 10.58 14.06
CA PHE A 105 -13.48 11.57 15.14
C PHE A 105 -14.67 12.54 15.03
N PHE A 106 -15.04 12.96 13.82
CA PHE A 106 -16.18 13.86 13.60
C PHE A 106 -17.51 13.23 14.01
N GLU A 107 -17.66 11.91 13.89
CA GLU A 107 -18.84 11.17 14.33
C GLU A 107 -18.85 10.83 15.84
N GLY A 108 -17.94 11.41 16.63
CA GLY A 108 -17.84 11.13 18.07
C GLY A 108 -17.25 9.75 18.37
N GLY A 109 -16.37 9.25 17.50
CA GLY A 109 -15.75 7.94 17.67
C GLY A 109 -14.99 7.73 19.00
N ASP A 110 -14.45 8.80 19.58
CA ASP A 110 -13.74 8.77 20.87
C ASP A 110 -14.68 8.60 22.08
N ASP A 111 -15.98 8.88 21.87
CA ASP A 111 -17.03 8.73 22.88
C ASP A 111 -17.80 7.39 22.76
N ARG A 112 -17.40 6.52 21.81
CA ARG A 112 -18.05 5.22 21.50
C ARG A 112 -17.44 4.03 22.22
#